data_AF-A0A4P8HVS1-F1
#
_entry.id   AF-A0A4P8HVS1-F1
#
_cell.length_a   1.000
_cell.length_b   1.000
_cell.length_c   1.000
_cell.angle_alpha   90.00
_cell.angle_beta   90.00
_cell.angle_gamma   90.00
#
_symmetry.space_group_name_H-M   'P 1'
#
loop_
_entity.id
_entity.type
_entity.pdbx_description
1 polymer ?
#
loop_
_entity_poly.entity_id
_entity_poly.type
_entity_poly.pdbx_seq_one_letter_code
_entity_poly.pdbx_strand_id
1 'polypeptide(L)'
;MDALLGLTLMALAVAAPFLYPRLTLRRALARPLPPAALAALRRYVPIYERLGPDLQQQLHRLVKQFLHQKKFVGCAGLGVTDDMRVAIAGQACLLLLNRATGVYPSLRTILLYPGAFAAARQDVGPGGVVTHFRQTMLGESWQDGRVVLSWDDTERGALAWDGQNVVLHEFAHQLDSESGHTNGAPYLGSRENYRNWSEVLSRDFAHLRRAAWLGSQDSVLDHYGATSPAEFFAVATESFFGKPWQLAQRHPALYDELSKFYRVDPREWLDEPPAVEPDLPAVPLAAVSAAVPANRSFAWASW
;
A
#
# COMPACT_ATOMS: atom_id res chain seq x y z
N MET A 1 5.18 -9.80 58.88
CA MET A 1 4.51 -10.38 57.70
C MET A 1 3.94 -9.28 56.79
N ASP A 2 3.46 -8.18 57.35
CA ASP A 2 2.83 -7.08 56.59
C ASP A 2 3.77 -6.33 55.64
N ALA A 3 5.04 -6.14 56.01
CA ALA A 3 6.03 -5.49 55.14
C ALA A 3 6.36 -6.32 53.89
N LEU A 4 6.41 -7.64 54.02
CA LEU A 4 6.63 -8.55 52.87
C LEU A 4 5.41 -8.53 51.94
N LEU A 5 4.19 -8.56 52.49
CA LEU A 5 2.95 -8.46 51.71
C LEU A 5 2.88 -7.15 50.93
N GLY A 6 3.20 -6.02 51.57
CA GLY A 6 3.24 -4.69 50.94
C GLY A 6 4.26 -4.61 49.80
N LEU A 7 5.47 -5.16 49.97
CA LEU A 7 6.49 -5.21 48.92
C LEU A 7 6.05 -6.07 47.73
N THR A 8 5.42 -7.23 47.97
CA THR A 8 4.88 -8.06 46.88
C THR A 8 3.74 -7.38 46.12
N LEU A 9 2.83 -6.70 46.81
CA LEU A 9 1.73 -5.98 46.16
C LEU A 9 2.26 -4.81 45.31
N MET A 10 3.25 -4.08 45.80
CA MET A 10 3.91 -3.02 45.04
C MET A 10 4.64 -3.59 43.82
N ALA A 11 5.40 -4.68 43.98
CA ALA A 11 6.08 -5.34 42.87
C ALA A 11 5.08 -5.85 41.80
N LEU A 12 3.95 -6.41 42.21
CA LEU A 12 2.87 -6.83 41.30
C LEU A 12 2.22 -5.63 40.60
N ALA A 13 1.95 -4.55 41.32
CA ALA A 13 1.36 -3.32 40.74
C ALA A 13 2.30 -2.70 39.69
N VAL A 14 3.61 -2.72 39.93
CA VAL A 14 4.61 -2.24 38.97
C VAL A 14 4.76 -3.20 37.79
N ALA A 15 4.73 -4.52 38.00
CA ALA A 15 4.94 -5.50 36.95
C ALA A 15 3.69 -5.73 36.07
N ALA A 16 2.48 -5.58 36.62
CA ALA A 16 1.23 -5.89 35.93
C ALA A 16 1.03 -5.15 34.59
N PRO A 17 1.30 -3.83 34.46
CA PRO A 17 1.20 -3.11 33.20
C PRO A 17 2.10 -3.65 32.09
N PHE A 18 3.22 -4.30 32.45
CA PHE A 18 4.16 -4.89 31.49
C PHE A 18 3.85 -6.36 31.20
N LEU A 19 3.43 -7.12 32.22
CA LEU A 19 3.14 -8.55 32.08
C LEU A 19 1.78 -8.81 31.43
N TYR A 20 0.75 -8.04 31.78
CA TYR A 20 -0.61 -8.27 31.30
C TYR A 20 -0.76 -8.17 29.77
N PRO A 21 -0.24 -7.13 29.09
CA PRO A 21 -0.28 -7.05 27.62
C PRO A 21 0.46 -8.21 26.95
N ARG A 22 1.60 -8.62 27.53
CA ARG A 22 2.38 -9.76 27.02
C ARG A 22 1.63 -11.08 27.16
N LEU A 23 1.00 -11.32 28.31
CA LEU A 23 0.24 -12.53 28.57
C LEU A 23 -1.01 -12.62 27.69
N THR A 24 -1.75 -11.52 27.53
CA THR A 24 -2.93 -11.47 26.66
C THR A 24 -2.56 -11.67 25.19
N LEU A 25 -1.49 -11.05 24.72
CA LEU A 25 -0.98 -11.28 23.36
C LEU A 25 -0.54 -12.74 23.16
N ARG A 26 0.20 -13.33 24.11
CA ARG A 26 0.57 -14.76 24.05
C ARG A 26 -0.65 -15.66 23.91
N ARG A 27 -1.71 -15.40 24.69
CA ARG A 27 -2.98 -16.13 24.59
C ARG A 27 -3.67 -15.93 23.24
N ALA A 28 -3.68 -14.71 22.72
CA ALA A 28 -4.25 -14.42 21.40
C ALA A 28 -3.48 -15.15 20.27
N LEU A 29 -2.15 -15.15 20.34
CA LEU A 29 -1.28 -15.80 19.36
C LEU A 29 -1.33 -17.33 19.42
N ALA A 30 -1.60 -17.92 20.58
CA ALA A 30 -1.75 -19.37 20.74
C ALA A 30 -3.04 -19.91 20.10
N ARG A 31 -4.06 -19.08 19.89
CA ARG A 31 -5.30 -19.49 19.23
C ARG A 31 -5.10 -19.58 17.71
N PRO A 32 -5.71 -20.58 17.03
CA PRO A 32 -5.72 -20.62 15.57
C PRO A 32 -6.50 -19.43 15.01
N LEU A 33 -6.18 -19.03 13.78
CA LEU A 33 -6.98 -18.03 13.07
C LEU A 33 -8.37 -18.65 12.79
N PRO A 34 -9.49 -17.98 13.15
CA PRO A 34 -10.82 -18.53 12.91
C PRO A 34 -11.08 -18.78 11.42
N PRO A 35 -11.89 -19.81 11.05
CA PRO A 35 -12.19 -20.10 9.64
C PRO A 35 -12.77 -18.91 8.86
N ALA A 36 -13.64 -18.10 9.49
CA ALA A 36 -14.18 -16.89 8.87
C ALA A 36 -13.09 -15.85 8.56
N ALA A 37 -12.15 -15.64 9.49
CA ALA A 37 -11.01 -14.75 9.25
C ALA A 37 -10.08 -15.30 8.16
N LEU A 38 -9.87 -16.61 8.07
CA LEU A 38 -9.12 -17.21 6.97
C LEU A 38 -9.83 -17.00 5.62
N ALA A 39 -11.15 -17.12 5.58
CA ALA A 39 -11.95 -16.83 4.38
C ALA A 39 -11.83 -15.36 3.96
N ALA A 40 -11.91 -14.42 4.91
CA ALA A 40 -11.68 -13.00 4.65
C ALA A 40 -10.26 -12.73 4.13
N LEU A 41 -9.24 -13.38 4.71
CA LEU A 41 -7.85 -13.24 4.26
C LEU A 41 -7.68 -13.71 2.81
N ARG A 42 -8.27 -14.85 2.45
CA ARG A 42 -8.28 -15.37 1.07
C ARG A 42 -8.96 -14.43 0.07
N ARG A 43 -10.03 -13.77 0.50
CA ARG A 43 -10.80 -12.85 -0.34
C ARG A 43 -10.07 -11.54 -0.59
N TYR A 44 -9.49 -10.96 0.46
CA TYR A 44 -8.93 -9.59 0.43
C TYR A 44 -7.41 -9.55 0.27
N VAL A 45 -6.75 -10.71 0.23
CA VAL A 45 -5.35 -10.86 -0.14
C VAL A 45 -5.28 -11.93 -1.23
N PRO A 46 -5.53 -11.59 -2.51
CA PRO A 46 -5.64 -12.56 -3.61
C PRO A 46 -4.38 -13.43 -3.78
N ILE A 47 -3.22 -12.90 -3.40
CA ILE A 47 -1.93 -13.63 -3.42
C ILE A 47 -1.77 -14.66 -2.28
N TYR A 48 -2.69 -14.71 -1.32
CA TYR A 48 -2.56 -15.53 -0.10
C TYR A 48 -2.33 -17.02 -0.40
N GLU A 49 -3.06 -17.60 -1.34
CA GLU A 49 -2.95 -19.02 -1.71
C GLU A 49 -1.63 -19.34 -2.43
N ARG A 50 -0.94 -18.34 -2.97
CA ARG A 50 0.37 -18.48 -3.62
C ARG A 50 1.53 -18.35 -2.63
N LEU A 51 1.28 -17.82 -1.43
CA LEU A 51 2.29 -17.75 -0.37
C LEU A 51 2.68 -19.16 0.06
N GLY A 52 3.99 -19.41 0.20
CA GLY A 52 4.49 -20.66 0.78
C GLY A 52 3.96 -20.87 2.22
N PRO A 53 3.91 -22.12 2.72
CA PRO A 53 3.33 -22.44 4.03
C PRO A 53 3.93 -21.63 5.20
N ASP A 54 5.25 -21.39 5.16
CA ASP A 54 5.94 -20.62 6.20
C ASP A 54 5.52 -19.14 6.20
N LEU A 55 5.35 -18.55 5.01
CA LEU A 55 4.86 -17.17 4.87
C LEU A 55 3.39 -17.06 5.27
N GLN A 56 2.55 -18.04 4.94
CA GLN A 56 1.16 -18.08 5.41
C GLN A 56 1.10 -18.12 6.95
N GLN A 57 1.89 -18.97 7.59
CA GLN A 57 1.96 -19.04 9.06
C GLN A 57 2.49 -17.74 9.68
N GLN A 58 3.50 -17.13 9.07
CA GLN A 58 4.02 -15.83 9.50
C GLN A 58 2.93 -14.76 9.39
N LEU A 59 2.22 -14.69 8.26
CA LEU A 59 1.13 -13.75 8.02
C LEU A 59 0.01 -13.94 9.05
N HIS A 60 -0.41 -15.18 9.34
CA HIS A 60 -1.42 -15.45 10.37
C HIS A 60 -1.00 -14.94 11.74
N ARG A 61 0.27 -15.14 12.13
CA ARG A 61 0.80 -14.64 13.40
C ARG A 61 0.77 -13.11 13.44
N LEU A 62 1.21 -12.45 12.37
CA LEU A 62 1.22 -10.99 12.25
C LEU A 62 -0.20 -10.42 12.30
N VAL A 63 -1.14 -10.99 11.53
CA VAL A 63 -2.56 -10.59 11.51
C VAL A 63 -3.20 -10.73 12.89
N LYS A 64 -2.99 -11.87 13.58
CA LYS A 64 -3.51 -12.06 14.95
C LYS A 64 -2.97 -11.00 15.91
N GLN A 65 -1.66 -10.72 15.84
CA GLN A 65 -1.06 -9.67 16.67
C GLN A 65 -1.62 -8.29 16.32
N PHE A 66 -1.76 -7.99 15.04
CA PHE A 66 -2.33 -6.73 14.55
C PHE A 66 -3.74 -6.52 15.09
N LEU A 67 -4.63 -7.49 14.89
CA LEU A 67 -6.02 -7.43 15.35
C LEU A 67 -6.15 -7.33 16.88
N HIS A 68 -5.19 -7.88 17.62
CA HIS A 68 -5.13 -7.78 19.08
C HIS A 68 -4.65 -6.41 19.56
N GLN A 69 -3.72 -5.78 18.85
CA GLN A 69 -3.05 -4.55 19.29
C GLN A 69 -3.68 -3.28 18.72
N LYS A 70 -4.34 -3.34 17.57
CA LYS A 70 -4.88 -2.16 16.88
C LYS A 70 -6.38 -2.03 17.11
N LYS A 71 -6.82 -0.81 17.40
CA LYS A 71 -8.23 -0.47 17.53
C LYS A 71 -8.77 -0.04 16.16
N PHE A 72 -9.91 -0.59 15.77
CA PHE A 72 -10.65 -0.14 14.59
C PHE A 72 -11.85 0.70 15.04
N VAL A 73 -12.07 1.83 14.38
CA VAL A 73 -13.17 2.74 14.66
C VAL A 73 -13.87 3.05 13.35
N GLY A 74 -15.14 2.70 13.27
CA GLY A 74 -15.99 3.09 12.15
C GLY A 74 -16.43 4.54 12.28
N CYS A 75 -16.32 5.28 11.19
CA CYS A 75 -16.67 6.69 11.10
C CYS A 75 -17.88 6.86 10.17
N ALA A 76 -18.56 8.00 10.26
CA ALA A 76 -19.73 8.31 9.43
C ALA A 76 -20.83 7.21 9.41
N GLY A 77 -21.05 6.55 10.56
CA GLY A 77 -22.08 5.50 10.70
C GLY A 77 -21.67 4.12 10.19
N LEU A 78 -20.44 3.93 9.71
CA LEU A 78 -19.95 2.62 9.28
C LEU A 78 -19.79 1.67 10.48
N GLY A 79 -20.49 0.53 10.44
CA GLY A 79 -20.24 -0.58 11.34
C GLY A 79 -19.04 -1.40 10.87
N VAL A 80 -17.93 -1.37 11.61
CA VAL A 80 -16.72 -2.15 11.24
C VAL A 80 -16.96 -3.63 11.49
N THR A 81 -16.93 -4.44 10.43
CA THR A 81 -17.05 -5.90 10.50
C THR A 81 -15.70 -6.57 10.74
N ASP A 82 -15.70 -7.82 11.18
CA ASP A 82 -14.45 -8.58 11.34
C ASP A 82 -13.74 -8.83 10.00
N ASP A 83 -14.49 -9.01 8.90
CA ASP A 83 -13.93 -9.14 7.56
C ASP A 83 -13.15 -7.89 7.15
N MET A 84 -13.68 -6.68 7.41
CA MET A 84 -12.98 -5.42 7.15
C MET A 84 -11.67 -5.34 7.93
N ARG A 85 -11.69 -5.74 9.21
CA ARG A 85 -10.50 -5.73 10.06
C ARG A 85 -9.44 -6.68 9.54
N VAL A 86 -9.84 -7.88 9.14
CA VAL A 86 -8.94 -8.89 8.57
C VAL A 86 -8.40 -8.47 7.22
N ALA A 87 -9.22 -7.85 6.36
CA ALA A 87 -8.78 -7.32 5.06
C ALA A 87 -7.64 -6.32 5.21
N ILE A 88 -7.81 -5.33 6.10
CA ILE A 88 -6.80 -4.30 6.38
C ILE A 88 -5.57 -4.94 7.03
N ALA A 89 -5.76 -5.79 8.04
CA ALA A 89 -4.65 -6.43 8.75
C ALA A 89 -3.83 -7.34 7.83
N GLY A 90 -4.48 -8.09 6.94
CA GLY A 90 -3.84 -8.98 5.97
C GLY A 90 -2.91 -8.22 5.04
N GLN A 91 -3.44 -7.19 4.38
CA GLN A 91 -2.67 -6.34 3.46
C GLN A 91 -1.52 -5.61 4.17
N ALA A 92 -1.80 -4.97 5.31
CA ALA A 92 -0.77 -4.29 6.09
C ALA A 92 0.34 -5.24 6.58
N CYS A 93 0.01 -6.48 6.96
CA CYS A 93 1.00 -7.42 7.46
C CYS A 93 1.86 -8.07 6.37
N LEU A 94 1.48 -8.01 5.09
CA LEU A 94 2.33 -8.44 3.98
C LEU A 94 3.65 -7.66 3.95
N LEU A 95 3.59 -6.35 4.21
CA LEU A 95 4.73 -5.44 4.28
C LEU A 95 5.73 -5.76 5.41
N LEU A 96 5.37 -6.69 6.31
CA LEU A 96 6.17 -7.11 7.46
C LEU A 96 6.70 -8.55 7.32
N LEU A 97 6.34 -9.28 6.26
CA LEU A 97 6.85 -10.63 6.02
C LEU A 97 8.38 -10.64 5.97
N ASN A 98 8.99 -11.70 6.48
CA ASN A 98 10.45 -11.86 6.61
C ASN A 98 11.23 -10.73 7.32
N ARG A 99 10.57 -9.72 7.90
CA ARG A 99 11.22 -8.61 8.62
C ARG A 99 11.23 -8.86 10.13
N ALA A 100 12.34 -8.53 10.78
CA ALA A 100 12.51 -8.65 12.23
C ALA A 100 12.02 -7.38 12.96
N THR A 101 10.76 -7.02 12.74
CA THR A 101 10.16 -5.77 13.26
C THR A 101 8.95 -6.04 14.14
N GLY A 102 8.56 -5.03 14.94
CA GLY A 102 7.28 -5.05 15.62
C GLY A 102 6.11 -4.83 14.63
N VAL A 103 4.89 -5.15 15.05
CA VAL A 103 3.69 -4.90 14.24
C VAL A 103 3.24 -3.45 14.41
N TYR A 104 3.81 -2.55 13.59
CA TYR A 104 3.52 -1.11 13.55
C TYR A 104 3.44 -0.49 14.96
N PRO A 105 4.55 -0.44 15.73
CA PRO A 105 4.51 -0.17 17.17
C PRO A 105 3.89 1.19 17.54
N SER A 106 4.06 2.20 16.68
CA SER A 106 3.51 3.55 16.87
C SER A 106 2.02 3.65 16.51
N LEU A 107 1.52 2.77 15.63
CA LEU A 107 0.12 2.75 15.23
C LEU A 107 -0.77 2.18 16.34
N ARG A 108 -1.83 2.90 16.69
CA ARG A 108 -2.81 2.50 17.70
C ARG A 108 -4.21 2.34 17.15
N THR A 109 -4.63 3.24 16.27
CA THR A 109 -6.04 3.33 15.81
C THR A 109 -6.15 3.42 14.30
N ILE A 110 -7.11 2.70 13.74
CA ILE A 110 -7.48 2.75 12.32
C ILE A 110 -8.89 3.31 12.25
N LEU A 111 -9.05 4.45 11.59
CA LEU A 111 -10.33 5.11 11.35
C LEU A 111 -10.82 4.68 9.96
N LEU A 112 -11.98 4.04 9.91
CA LEU A 112 -12.55 3.51 8.67
C LEU A 112 -13.82 4.28 8.32
N TYR A 113 -13.80 4.94 7.17
CA TYR A 113 -14.95 5.63 6.57
C TYR A 113 -15.57 4.76 5.48
N PRO A 114 -16.88 4.91 5.19
CA PRO A 114 -17.52 4.11 4.15
C PRO A 114 -16.91 4.37 2.76
N GLY A 115 -16.63 5.62 2.41
CA GLY A 115 -16.00 6.01 1.14
C GLY A 115 -15.08 7.21 1.28
N ALA A 116 -14.59 7.71 0.15
CA ALA A 116 -13.70 8.87 0.09
C ALA A 116 -14.36 10.09 0.76
N PHE A 117 -13.60 10.77 1.62
CA PHE A 117 -14.05 11.98 2.27
C PHE A 117 -12.97 13.06 2.16
N ALA A 118 -13.40 14.32 2.13
CA ALA A 118 -12.48 15.45 2.23
C ALA A 118 -12.53 15.95 3.68
N ALA A 119 -11.50 15.67 4.49
CA ALA A 119 -11.33 16.46 5.71
C ALA A 119 -10.74 17.81 5.30
N ALA A 120 -11.38 18.90 5.73
CA ALA A 120 -10.79 20.21 5.58
C ALA A 120 -9.61 20.33 6.57
N ARG A 121 -8.38 20.37 6.05
CA ARG A 121 -7.23 20.78 6.85
C ARG A 121 -7.14 22.31 6.83
N GLN A 122 -7.02 22.91 8.01
CA GLN A 122 -6.54 24.28 8.16
C GLN A 122 -5.05 24.18 8.41
N ASP A 123 -4.23 24.60 7.45
CA ASP A 123 -2.81 24.83 7.70
C ASP A 123 -2.63 26.31 8.05
N VAL A 124 -2.19 26.58 9.27
CA VAL A 124 -1.94 27.95 9.75
C VAL A 124 -0.48 28.26 9.48
N GLY A 125 -0.23 29.01 8.41
CA GLY A 125 1.12 29.44 8.05
C GLY A 125 1.71 30.44 9.07
N PRO A 126 3.03 30.70 9.01
CA PRO A 126 3.65 31.76 9.77
C PRO A 126 2.94 33.09 9.48
N GLY A 127 2.30 33.68 10.49
CA GLY A 127 1.51 34.91 10.36
C GLY A 127 -0.02 34.72 10.38
N GLY A 128 -0.55 33.52 10.67
CA GLY A 128 -1.99 33.32 10.85
C GLY A 128 -2.78 33.17 9.56
N VAL A 129 -2.11 33.00 8.41
CA VAL A 129 -2.75 32.74 7.13
C VAL A 129 -3.27 31.30 7.12
N VAL A 130 -4.59 31.16 7.07
CA VAL A 130 -5.26 29.86 6.93
C VAL A 130 -5.36 29.54 5.44
N THR A 131 -4.65 28.51 4.99
CA THR A 131 -4.79 28.02 3.62
C THR A 131 -5.72 26.80 3.61
N HIS A 132 -6.81 26.89 2.87
CA HIS A 132 -7.73 25.77 2.66
C HIS A 132 -7.23 24.91 1.50
N PHE A 133 -6.60 23.77 1.78
CA PHE A 133 -6.35 22.76 0.76
C PHE A 133 -7.46 21.70 0.81
N ARG A 134 -8.14 21.49 -0.32
CA ARG A 134 -8.94 20.27 -0.55
C ARG A 134 -8.00 19.22 -1.11
N GLN A 135 -7.55 18.30 -0.27
CA GLN A 135 -7.01 17.03 -0.73
C GLN A 135 -8.12 15.98 -0.62
N THR A 136 -8.33 15.23 -1.71
CA THR A 136 -9.14 14.00 -1.68
C THR A 136 -8.38 13.00 -0.83
N MET A 137 -8.87 12.72 0.38
CA MET A 137 -8.16 11.90 1.36
C MET A 137 -8.47 10.43 1.09
N LEU A 138 -7.54 9.74 0.44
CA LEU A 138 -7.64 8.30 0.21
C LEU A 138 -7.09 7.53 1.43
N GLY A 139 -6.11 8.08 2.14
CA GLY A 139 -5.75 7.74 3.51
C GLY A 139 -4.76 8.75 4.10
N GLU A 140 -4.57 8.72 5.42
CA GLU A 140 -3.48 9.47 6.08
C GLU A 140 -2.91 8.70 7.28
N SER A 141 -1.58 8.68 7.38
CA SER A 141 -0.82 8.35 8.58
C SER A 141 -0.56 9.61 9.42
N TRP A 142 -1.25 9.75 10.56
CA TRP A 142 -1.01 10.84 11.50
C TRP A 142 0.14 10.48 12.45
N GLN A 143 1.01 11.46 12.76
CA GLN A 143 2.07 11.30 13.78
C GLN A 143 1.53 10.93 15.18
N ASP A 144 0.22 11.01 15.38
CA ASP A 144 -0.51 10.60 16.59
C ASP A 144 -0.87 9.10 16.65
N GLY A 145 -0.27 8.28 15.78
CA GLY A 145 -0.47 6.82 15.77
C GLY A 145 -1.84 6.42 15.23
N ARG A 146 -2.30 7.10 14.18
CA ARG A 146 -3.58 6.81 13.52
C ARG A 146 -3.38 6.62 12.02
N VAL A 147 -4.16 5.72 11.45
CA VAL A 147 -4.33 5.57 9.99
C VAL A 147 -5.79 5.80 9.66
N VAL A 148 -6.05 6.54 8.59
CA VAL A 148 -7.39 6.80 8.05
C VAL A 148 -7.54 6.03 6.75
N LEU A 149 -8.66 5.34 6.56
CA LEU A 149 -8.96 4.59 5.33
C LEU A 149 -10.41 4.79 4.90
N SER A 150 -10.62 4.76 3.58
CA SER A 150 -11.91 4.55 2.92
C SER A 150 -12.12 3.05 2.71
N TRP A 151 -13.26 2.50 3.14
CA TRP A 151 -13.59 1.09 2.95
C TRP A 151 -13.79 0.77 1.47
N ASP A 152 -14.51 1.61 0.72
CA ASP A 152 -14.71 1.42 -0.72
C ASP A 152 -13.37 1.31 -1.47
N ASP A 153 -12.38 2.14 -1.12
CA ASP A 153 -11.06 2.11 -1.76
C ASP A 153 -10.20 0.95 -1.26
N THR A 154 -10.33 0.59 0.02
CA THR A 154 -9.70 -0.59 0.61
C THR A 154 -10.17 -1.87 -0.07
N GLU A 155 -11.47 -2.04 -0.24
CA GLU A 155 -12.05 -3.22 -0.89
C GLU A 155 -11.70 -3.25 -2.38
N ARG A 156 -11.79 -2.11 -3.07
CA ARG A 156 -11.41 -2.02 -4.48
C ARG A 156 -9.96 -2.42 -4.72
N GLY A 157 -9.01 -1.83 -3.97
CA GLY A 157 -7.59 -2.13 -4.14
C GLY A 157 -7.23 -3.56 -3.76
N ALA A 158 -7.89 -4.12 -2.74
CA ALA A 158 -7.72 -5.51 -2.33
C ALA A 158 -8.19 -6.50 -3.40
N LEU A 159 -9.32 -6.23 -4.08
CA LEU A 159 -9.90 -7.13 -5.08
C LEU A 159 -9.26 -6.96 -6.46
N ALA A 160 -8.87 -5.75 -6.84
CA ALA A 160 -8.23 -5.48 -8.13
C ALA A 160 -6.76 -5.92 -8.16
N TRP A 161 -6.01 -5.64 -7.08
CA TRP A 161 -4.59 -5.94 -6.94
C TRP A 161 -3.72 -5.44 -8.11
N ASP A 162 -4.09 -4.34 -8.74
CA ASP A 162 -3.52 -3.80 -9.98
C ASP A 162 -2.45 -2.72 -9.75
N GLY A 163 -1.89 -2.66 -8.55
CA GLY A 163 -0.90 -1.65 -8.15
C GLY A 163 -1.49 -0.32 -7.68
N GLN A 164 -2.82 -0.23 -7.51
CA GLN A 164 -3.46 0.81 -6.71
C GLN A 164 -4.06 0.17 -5.44
N ASN A 165 -3.42 0.40 -4.30
CA ASN A 165 -3.83 -0.21 -3.04
C ASN A 165 -3.55 0.74 -1.86
N VAL A 166 -4.62 1.40 -1.41
CA VAL A 166 -4.56 2.39 -0.35
C VAL A 166 -4.09 1.82 0.99
N VAL A 167 -4.33 0.54 1.28
CA VAL A 167 -3.80 -0.07 2.51
C VAL A 167 -2.30 -0.24 2.40
N LEU A 168 -1.78 -0.72 1.28
CA LEU A 168 -0.32 -0.81 1.11
C LEU A 168 0.33 0.58 1.16
N HIS A 169 -0.31 1.58 0.56
CA HIS A 169 0.12 2.97 0.57
C HIS A 169 0.23 3.54 1.99
N GLU A 170 -0.86 3.55 2.76
CA GLU A 170 -0.87 4.14 4.11
C GLU A 170 0.05 3.43 5.07
N PHE A 171 0.18 2.11 4.94
CA PHE A 171 1.09 1.35 5.79
C PHE A 171 2.55 1.46 5.35
N ALA A 172 2.85 1.82 4.09
CA ALA A 172 4.19 2.26 3.70
C ALA A 172 4.58 3.55 4.44
N HIS A 173 3.68 4.54 4.54
CA HIS A 173 3.91 5.76 5.34
C HIS A 173 4.16 5.47 6.83
N GLN A 174 3.48 4.45 7.38
CA GLN A 174 3.76 3.99 8.75
C GLN A 174 5.18 3.45 8.89
N LEU A 175 5.68 2.69 7.90
CA LEU A 175 7.06 2.17 7.89
C LEU A 175 8.11 3.28 7.73
N ASP A 176 7.83 4.26 6.87
CA ASP A 176 8.70 5.43 6.68
C ASP A 176 8.90 6.17 8.00
N SER A 177 7.77 6.42 8.68
CA SER A 177 7.72 7.15 9.96
C SER A 177 8.38 6.42 11.14
N GLU A 178 8.70 5.12 11.04
CA GLU A 178 9.39 4.37 12.11
C GLU A 178 10.79 4.95 12.39
N SER A 179 11.42 5.60 11.41
CA SER A 179 12.71 6.27 11.55
C SER A 179 12.63 7.60 12.33
N GLY A 180 11.42 8.08 12.64
CA GLY A 180 11.15 9.39 13.23
C GLY A 180 11.03 10.52 12.20
N HIS A 181 11.19 10.23 10.91
CA HIS A 181 11.02 11.19 9.81
C HIS A 181 10.16 10.56 8.71
N THR A 182 9.37 11.37 8.00
CA THR A 182 8.55 10.93 6.86
C THR A 182 9.16 11.54 5.60
N ASN A 183 10.15 10.86 5.03
CA ASN A 183 10.96 11.36 3.91
C ASN A 183 11.18 10.32 2.81
N GLY A 184 10.41 9.23 2.81
CA GLY A 184 10.55 8.11 1.88
C GLY A 184 11.75 7.21 2.16
N ALA A 185 12.30 7.24 3.38
CA ALA A 185 13.42 6.42 3.81
C ALA A 185 13.12 5.73 5.16
N PRO A 186 12.50 4.53 5.13
CA PRO A 186 12.19 3.77 6.34
C PRO A 186 13.46 3.34 7.08
N TYR A 187 13.31 2.59 8.17
CA TYR A 187 14.48 2.03 8.87
C TYR A 187 15.21 0.99 7.99
N LEU A 188 16.42 1.33 7.53
CA LEU A 188 17.23 0.48 6.61
C LEU A 188 18.41 -0.23 7.29
N GLY A 189 18.61 -0.03 8.60
CA GLY A 189 19.59 -0.76 9.42
C GLY A 189 21.06 -0.34 9.28
N SER A 190 21.53 0.09 8.10
CA SER A 190 22.94 0.45 7.87
C SER A 190 23.09 1.74 7.05
N ARG A 191 24.21 2.46 7.25
CA ARG A 191 24.52 3.67 6.47
C ARG A 191 24.72 3.40 4.98
N GLU A 192 25.22 2.22 4.64
CA GLU A 192 25.41 1.81 3.24
C GLU A 192 24.06 1.62 2.55
N ASN A 193 23.11 0.94 3.22
CA ASN A 193 21.76 0.78 2.71
C ASN A 193 21.09 2.14 2.49
N TYR A 194 21.25 3.09 3.43
CA TYR A 194 20.74 4.45 3.25
C TYR A 194 21.33 5.17 2.03
N ARG A 195 22.61 4.97 1.72
CA ARG A 195 23.23 5.58 0.53
C ARG A 195 22.66 5.00 -0.76
N ASN A 196 22.63 3.67 -0.88
CA ASN A 196 22.10 2.98 -2.06
C ASN A 196 20.63 3.33 -2.27
N TRP A 197 19.82 3.28 -1.21
CA TRP A 197 18.43 3.68 -1.22
C TRP A 197 18.25 5.12 -1.68
N SER A 198 18.97 6.07 -1.07
CA SER A 198 18.87 7.48 -1.41
C SER A 198 19.24 7.73 -2.88
N GLU A 199 20.28 7.08 -3.40
CA GLU A 199 20.70 7.23 -4.79
C GLU A 199 19.62 6.73 -5.76
N VAL A 200 19.13 5.51 -5.54
CA VAL A 200 18.15 4.87 -6.41
C VAL A 200 16.80 5.58 -6.35
N LEU A 201 16.24 5.79 -5.16
CA LEU A 201 14.91 6.38 -5.03
C LEU A 201 14.89 7.84 -5.48
N SER A 202 15.95 8.62 -5.21
CA SER A 202 15.99 10.02 -5.68
C SER A 202 16.06 10.11 -7.20
N ARG A 203 16.80 9.21 -7.85
CA ARG A 203 16.87 9.13 -9.32
C ARG A 203 15.50 8.80 -9.90
N ASP A 204 14.88 7.74 -9.43
CA ASP A 204 13.59 7.28 -9.95
C ASP A 204 12.45 8.26 -9.63
N PHE A 205 12.48 8.92 -8.47
CA PHE A 205 11.58 10.03 -8.15
C PHE A 205 11.74 11.20 -9.13
N ALA A 206 12.98 11.61 -9.43
CA ALA A 206 13.24 12.67 -10.42
C ALA A 206 12.77 12.26 -11.83
N HIS A 207 12.88 10.98 -12.19
CA HIS A 207 12.36 10.45 -13.45
C HIS A 207 10.83 10.53 -13.50
N LEU A 208 10.14 10.09 -12.44
CA LEU A 208 8.69 10.16 -12.33
C LEU A 208 8.18 11.60 -12.38
N ARG A 209 8.84 12.53 -11.70
CA ARG A 209 8.51 13.96 -11.78
C ARG A 209 8.60 14.51 -13.20
N ARG A 210 9.63 14.13 -13.96
CA ARG A 210 9.75 14.53 -15.38
C ARG A 210 8.65 13.90 -16.24
N ALA A 211 8.36 12.61 -16.04
CA ALA A 211 7.30 11.91 -16.77
C ALA A 211 5.92 12.54 -16.50
N ALA A 212 5.62 12.86 -15.24
CA ALA A 212 4.39 13.53 -14.84
C ALA A 212 4.27 14.94 -15.45
N TRP A 213 5.37 15.70 -15.48
CA TRP A 213 5.39 17.03 -16.10
C TRP A 213 5.16 16.98 -17.63
N LEU A 214 5.67 15.94 -18.29
CA LEU A 214 5.45 15.71 -19.73
C LEU A 214 4.09 15.05 -20.05
N GLY A 215 3.33 14.62 -19.02
CA GLY A 215 2.05 13.94 -19.21
C GLY A 215 2.16 12.54 -19.80
N SER A 216 3.28 11.83 -19.58
CA SER A 216 3.48 10.48 -20.12
C SER A 216 2.47 9.49 -19.53
N GLN A 217 1.77 8.73 -20.36
CA GLN A 217 0.73 7.79 -19.91
C GLN A 217 1.28 6.41 -19.54
N ASP A 218 2.56 6.15 -19.83
CA ASP A 218 3.16 4.81 -19.73
C ASP A 218 4.11 4.67 -18.53
N SER A 219 3.62 5.00 -17.34
CA SER A 219 4.37 4.83 -16.09
C SER A 219 3.82 3.64 -15.29
N VAL A 220 4.72 2.75 -14.86
CA VAL A 220 4.38 1.67 -13.91
C VAL A 220 4.00 2.25 -12.55
N LEU A 221 4.60 3.40 -12.20
CA LEU A 221 4.36 4.15 -10.99
C LEU A 221 3.31 5.23 -11.25
N ASP A 222 2.32 5.35 -10.38
CA ASP A 222 1.33 6.43 -10.45
C ASP A 222 2.00 7.81 -10.32
N HIS A 223 1.57 8.78 -11.12
CA HIS A 223 2.11 10.15 -11.10
C HIS A 223 1.89 10.86 -9.76
N TYR A 224 0.96 10.40 -8.93
CA TYR A 224 0.81 10.90 -7.56
C TYR A 224 2.12 10.76 -6.75
N GLY A 225 2.92 9.72 -7.02
CA GLY A 225 4.23 9.53 -6.41
C GLY A 225 5.24 10.63 -6.75
N ALA A 226 4.98 11.48 -7.76
CA ALA A 226 5.81 12.64 -8.09
C ALA A 226 5.66 13.80 -7.09
N THR A 227 4.71 13.71 -6.15
CA THR A 227 4.36 14.79 -5.20
C THR A 227 5.45 15.02 -4.16
N SER A 228 5.95 13.95 -3.54
CA SER A 228 7.02 14.01 -2.54
C SER A 228 7.78 12.68 -2.48
N PRO A 229 8.99 12.64 -1.89
CA PRO A 229 9.71 11.38 -1.68
C PRO A 229 8.95 10.35 -0.84
N ALA A 230 8.13 10.79 0.12
CA ALA A 230 7.28 9.89 0.91
C ALA A 230 6.17 9.27 0.05
N GLU A 231 5.48 10.08 -0.76
CA GLU A 231 4.48 9.59 -1.71
C GLU A 231 5.10 8.65 -2.76
N PHE A 232 6.31 8.97 -3.21
CA PHE A 232 7.05 8.12 -4.12
C PHE A 232 7.28 6.73 -3.54
N PHE A 233 7.74 6.66 -2.28
CA PHE A 233 7.94 5.38 -1.60
C PHE A 233 6.64 4.59 -1.46
N ALA A 234 5.54 5.25 -1.10
CA ALA A 234 4.24 4.60 -0.96
C ALA A 234 3.72 4.06 -2.32
N VAL A 235 3.79 4.85 -3.39
CA VAL A 235 3.40 4.42 -4.75
C VAL A 235 4.31 3.31 -5.30
N ALA A 236 5.61 3.40 -5.02
CA ALA A 236 6.57 2.35 -5.37
C ALA A 236 6.26 1.04 -4.62
N THR A 237 5.79 1.13 -3.37
CA THR A 237 5.34 -0.02 -2.59
C THR A 237 4.10 -0.67 -3.20
N GLU A 238 3.09 0.12 -3.58
CA GLU A 238 1.89 -0.39 -4.25
C GLU A 238 2.27 -1.15 -5.54
N SER A 239 3.15 -0.54 -6.34
CA SER A 239 3.63 -1.14 -7.59
C SER A 239 4.49 -2.38 -7.35
N PHE A 240 5.28 -2.42 -6.28
CA PHE A 240 6.09 -3.57 -5.92
C PHE A 240 5.25 -4.81 -5.60
N PHE A 241 4.10 -4.65 -4.94
CA PHE A 241 3.21 -5.79 -4.62
C PHE A 241 2.15 -6.07 -5.69
N GLY A 242 1.67 -5.06 -6.42
CA GLY A 242 0.60 -5.22 -7.42
C GLY A 242 1.07 -5.35 -8.87
N LYS A 243 2.24 -4.77 -9.21
CA LYS A 243 2.84 -4.79 -10.56
C LYS A 243 4.33 -5.17 -10.52
N PRO A 244 4.73 -6.26 -9.82
CA PRO A 244 6.14 -6.55 -9.57
C PRO A 244 6.94 -6.80 -10.84
N TRP A 245 6.34 -7.47 -11.83
CA TRP A 245 7.00 -7.79 -13.09
C TRP A 245 7.31 -6.53 -13.90
N GLN A 246 6.34 -5.61 -14.01
CA GLN A 246 6.53 -4.35 -14.71
C GLN A 246 7.51 -3.44 -13.97
N LEU A 247 7.48 -3.42 -12.64
CA LEU A 247 8.43 -2.64 -11.84
C LEU A 247 9.86 -3.18 -11.99
N ALA A 248 10.06 -4.50 -11.93
CA ALA A 248 11.35 -5.14 -12.15
C ALA A 248 11.90 -4.88 -13.57
N GLN A 249 11.03 -4.86 -14.58
CA GLN A 249 11.44 -4.60 -15.96
C GLN A 249 11.82 -3.13 -16.20
N ARG A 250 11.00 -2.19 -15.74
CA ARG A 250 11.20 -0.75 -16.04
C ARG A 250 12.09 -0.02 -15.05
N HIS A 251 12.12 -0.48 -13.80
CA HIS A 251 12.87 0.12 -12.71
C HIS A 251 13.65 -0.95 -11.90
N PRO A 252 14.56 -1.72 -12.53
CA PRO A 252 15.20 -2.89 -11.91
C PRO A 252 15.95 -2.56 -10.61
N ALA A 253 16.69 -1.46 -10.58
CA ALA A 253 17.42 -1.06 -9.38
C ALA A 253 16.47 -0.62 -8.24
N LEU A 254 15.33 0.02 -8.56
CA LEU A 254 14.32 0.36 -7.56
C LEU A 254 13.66 -0.90 -7.01
N TYR A 255 13.32 -1.84 -7.89
CA TYR A 255 12.79 -3.13 -7.51
C TYR A 255 13.74 -3.87 -6.56
N ASP A 256 15.04 -3.92 -6.86
CA ASP A 256 16.04 -4.58 -6.02
C ASP A 256 16.15 -3.95 -4.62
N GLU A 257 16.09 -2.62 -4.50
CA GLU A 257 16.09 -1.95 -3.19
C GLU A 257 14.83 -2.26 -2.38
N LEU A 258 13.66 -2.31 -3.03
CA LEU A 258 12.40 -2.70 -2.39
C LEU A 258 12.40 -4.18 -1.99
N SER A 259 12.95 -5.08 -2.82
CA SER A 259 13.13 -6.50 -2.48
C SER A 259 14.04 -6.69 -1.27
N LYS A 260 15.14 -5.91 -1.17
CA LYS A 260 16.02 -5.94 0.01
C LYS A 260 15.30 -5.45 1.25
N PHE A 261 14.49 -4.39 1.13
CA PHE A 261 13.75 -3.81 2.25
C PHE A 261 12.61 -4.72 2.73
N TYR A 262 11.75 -5.17 1.82
CA TYR A 262 10.60 -6.03 2.15
C TYR A 262 10.96 -7.50 2.35
N ARG A 263 12.13 -7.93 1.87
CA ARG A 263 12.66 -9.30 2.01
C ARG A 263 11.72 -10.38 1.44
N VAL A 264 11.03 -10.02 0.37
CA VAL A 264 10.13 -10.89 -0.41
C VAL A 264 10.29 -10.59 -1.89
N ASP A 265 9.85 -11.52 -2.74
CA ASP A 265 9.72 -11.33 -4.18
C ASP A 265 8.26 -11.57 -4.59
N PRO A 266 7.45 -10.51 -4.79
CA PRO A 266 6.05 -10.68 -5.15
C PRO A 266 5.82 -11.29 -6.54
N ARG A 267 6.85 -11.42 -7.39
CA ARG A 267 6.74 -12.14 -8.68
C ARG A 267 6.50 -13.64 -8.46
N GLU A 268 6.90 -14.17 -7.31
CA GLU A 268 6.61 -15.57 -6.95
C GLU A 268 5.11 -15.81 -6.69
N TRP A 269 4.31 -14.75 -6.55
CA TRP A 269 2.89 -14.85 -6.18
C TRP A 269 1.93 -14.36 -7.26
N LEU A 270 2.47 -13.82 -8.36
CA LEU A 270 1.70 -13.27 -9.48
C LEU A 270 2.22 -13.86 -10.79
N ASP A 271 1.30 -14.29 -11.64
CA ASP A 271 1.66 -14.85 -12.95
C ASP A 271 2.41 -13.81 -13.79
N GLU A 272 3.45 -14.24 -14.52
CA GLU A 272 4.19 -13.36 -15.42
C GLU A 272 3.25 -12.82 -16.51
N PRO A 273 3.20 -11.49 -16.73
CA PRO A 273 2.42 -10.93 -17.82
C PRO A 273 2.88 -11.54 -19.15
N PRO A 274 1.96 -11.85 -20.07
CA PRO A 274 2.35 -12.28 -21.41
C PRO A 274 3.29 -11.23 -22.02
N ALA A 275 4.33 -11.68 -22.72
CA ALA A 275 5.22 -10.78 -23.45
C ALA A 275 4.37 -9.89 -24.36
N VAL A 276 4.48 -8.57 -24.19
CA VAL A 276 3.86 -7.63 -25.12
C VAL A 276 4.56 -7.85 -26.47
N GLU A 277 3.87 -8.47 -27.43
CA GLU A 277 4.35 -8.48 -28.80
C GLU A 277 4.57 -7.02 -29.20
N PRO A 278 5.77 -6.65 -29.71
CA PRO A 278 5.97 -5.29 -30.17
C PRO A 278 4.92 -5.01 -31.24
N ASP A 279 4.13 -3.94 -31.04
CA ASP A 279 3.15 -3.46 -32.00
C ASP A 279 3.81 -3.49 -33.39
N LEU A 280 3.38 -4.44 -34.23
CA LEU A 280 3.84 -4.49 -35.61
C LEU A 280 3.55 -3.10 -36.19
N PRO A 281 4.55 -2.40 -36.76
CA PRO A 281 4.31 -1.08 -37.29
C PRO A 281 3.14 -1.15 -38.25
N ALA A 282 2.14 -0.29 -38.03
CA ALA A 282 0.93 -0.23 -38.84
C ALA A 282 1.31 -0.38 -40.32
N VAL A 283 0.83 -1.44 -40.94
CA VAL A 283 1.03 -1.70 -42.37
C VAL A 283 0.63 -0.41 -43.10
N PRO A 284 1.54 0.24 -43.84
CA PRO A 284 1.18 1.46 -44.55
C PRO A 284 0.02 1.10 -45.49
N LEU A 285 -1.09 1.81 -45.35
CA LEU A 285 -2.22 1.73 -46.26
C LEU A 285 -1.68 1.82 -47.69
N ALA A 286 -1.71 0.70 -48.40
CA ALA A 286 -1.37 0.66 -49.81
C ALA A 286 -2.26 1.70 -50.51
N ALA A 287 -1.63 2.64 -51.21
CA ALA A 287 -2.30 3.68 -51.94
C ALA A 287 -3.38 3.06 -52.84
N VAL A 288 -4.65 3.29 -52.49
CA VAL A 288 -5.78 2.97 -53.35
C VAL A 288 -5.67 3.91 -54.54
N SER A 289 -5.13 3.39 -55.65
CA SER A 289 -5.10 4.06 -56.94
C SER A 289 -6.54 4.34 -57.38
N ALA A 290 -6.94 5.61 -57.36
CA ALA A 290 -8.20 6.06 -57.90
C ALA A 290 -8.23 5.81 -59.41
N ALA A 291 -8.97 4.78 -59.83
CA ALA A 291 -9.33 4.60 -61.23
C ALA A 291 -10.46 5.59 -61.57
N VAL A 292 -10.15 6.53 -62.46
CA VAL A 292 -11.10 7.48 -63.08
C VAL A 292 -12.04 6.72 -64.01
N PRO A 293 -13.37 6.77 -63.85
CA PRO A 293 -14.28 6.30 -64.89
C PRO A 293 -14.47 7.40 -65.94
N ALA A 294 -14.06 7.11 -67.17
CA ALA A 294 -14.34 7.93 -68.34
C ALA A 294 -15.82 7.76 -68.76
N ASN A 295 -16.57 8.85 -68.59
CA ASN A 295 -17.53 9.45 -69.54
C ASN A 295 -18.47 8.52 -70.33
N ARG A 296 -19.79 8.67 -70.14
CA ARG A 296 -20.78 8.65 -71.24
C ARG A 296 -22.03 9.46 -70.90
N SER A 297 -22.46 10.17 -71.94
CA SER A 297 -23.34 11.32 -72.08
C SER A 297 -24.85 11.04 -72.09
N PHE A 298 -25.60 12.07 -71.64
CA PHE A 298 -26.89 12.60 -72.13
C PHE A 298 -28.12 11.66 -72.32
N ALA A 299 -29.24 11.99 -71.66
CA ALA A 299 -30.48 12.54 -72.29
C ALA A 299 -31.80 12.21 -71.52
N TRP A 300 -32.46 13.27 -71.02
CA TRP A 300 -33.90 13.57 -70.89
C TRP A 300 -35.01 12.50 -71.09
N ALA A 301 -35.95 12.38 -70.13
CA ALA A 301 -37.36 12.86 -70.25
C ALA A 301 -38.33 12.26 -69.19
N SER A 302 -39.10 13.17 -68.57
CA SER A 302 -40.49 13.08 -68.05
C SER A 302 -41.08 11.74 -67.55
N TRP A 303 -41.35 11.70 -66.24
CA TRP A 303 -42.61 11.46 -65.51
C TRP A 303 -42.28 11.02 -64.08
#